data_AF-A0A2G7G4F6-F1
#
_entry.id   AF-A0A2G7G4F6-F1
#
_cell.length_a   1.000
_cell.length_b   1.000
_cell.length_c   1.000
_cell.angle_alpha   90.00
_cell.angle_beta   90.00
_cell.angle_gamma   90.00
#
_symmetry.space_group_name_H-M   'P 1'
#
loop_
_entity.id
_entity.type
_entity.pdbx_description
1 polymer ?
#
loop_
_entity_poly.entity_id
_entity_poly.type
_entity_poly.pdbx_seq_one_letter_code
_entity_poly.pdbx_strand_id
1 'polypeptide(L)'
;MSTDIPYPFAPGEWLPPLSRVFHYVNTLRDECLKDSPYPKHEPHSLDPRRKYPKVITDFKDLVENDPGLKELSKKMFDEIPRFDTDQSKFYNVRSFDEALIIFDAILFQSPSVMTLDSGISGITVPFNAVLNWPANTPSGNEFFLNKEVNEKIKNIVNQWGAFLQSPASREYLNADSNNGWFSPAYVAKMKQYAQWDGPIEDLYVCDPNRDYWGFGSWDAFFIRRFRPGLRPVREDDEPDIYIVSPCEAGPQVEEGKQYPKDVRKQVQARDTFWLKGQPYSIFDMLNYDA
;
A
#
# COMPACT_ATOMS: atom_id res chain seq x y z
N MET A 1 22.24 -0.27 -11.11
CA MET A 1 22.76 0.21 -12.39
C MET A 1 21.63 0.93 -13.08
N SER A 2 21.90 2.17 -13.50
CA SER A 2 20.97 3.10 -14.16
C SER A 2 20.25 2.42 -15.32
N THR A 3 18.92 2.54 -15.37
CA THR A 3 18.18 2.30 -16.62
C THR A 3 18.52 3.45 -17.56
N ASP A 4 19.39 3.22 -18.55
CA ASP A 4 19.86 4.23 -19.52
C ASP A 4 18.76 4.73 -20.49
N ILE A 5 17.50 4.37 -20.22
CA ILE A 5 16.33 5.06 -20.73
C ILE A 5 15.68 5.69 -19.49
N PRO A 6 15.60 7.03 -19.38
CA PRO A 6 14.72 7.63 -18.41
C PRO A 6 13.31 7.22 -18.82
N TYR A 7 12.77 6.18 -18.18
CA TYR A 7 11.33 6.05 -18.11
C TYR A 7 10.84 7.41 -17.60
N PRO A 8 9.86 8.07 -18.25
CA PRO A 8 9.39 9.39 -17.83
C PRO A 8 8.85 9.40 -16.38
N PHE A 9 8.72 8.21 -15.78
CA PHE A 9 8.38 7.96 -14.39
C PHE A 9 9.49 7.04 -13.86
N ALA A 10 10.28 7.44 -12.86
CA ALA A 10 11.09 6.50 -12.08
C ALA A 10 10.19 5.94 -10.97
N PRO A 11 9.33 4.95 -11.25
CA PRO A 11 8.11 4.75 -10.49
C PRO A 11 8.40 3.78 -9.35
N GLY A 12 8.21 4.24 -8.12
CA GLY A 12 8.35 3.40 -6.94
C GLY A 12 9.73 3.39 -6.29
N GLU A 13 10.70 4.21 -6.73
CA GLU A 13 11.95 4.42 -5.95
C GLU A 13 11.70 5.01 -4.55
N TRP A 14 10.54 5.63 -4.37
CA TRP A 14 10.01 6.18 -3.12
C TRP A 14 9.24 5.17 -2.24
N LEU A 15 8.94 3.97 -2.77
CA LEU A 15 8.35 2.88 -1.99
C LEU A 15 9.45 2.17 -1.19
N PRO A 16 9.11 1.39 -0.13
CA PRO A 16 10.08 0.51 0.53
C PRO A 16 10.87 -0.28 -0.51
N PRO A 17 12.10 -0.74 -0.21
CA PRO A 17 12.97 -1.38 -1.19
C PRO A 17 12.15 -2.31 -2.07
N LEU A 18 12.05 -2.00 -3.37
CA LEU A 18 11.08 -2.60 -4.30
C LEU A 18 11.03 -4.13 -4.20
N SER A 19 12.15 -4.74 -3.82
CA SER A 19 12.28 -6.15 -3.45
C SER A 19 11.25 -6.66 -2.44
N ARG A 20 10.87 -5.91 -1.39
CA ARG A 20 9.88 -6.37 -0.38
C ARG A 20 8.47 -6.46 -0.96
N VAL A 21 8.09 -5.43 -1.71
CA VAL A 21 6.77 -5.34 -2.34
C VAL A 21 6.65 -6.44 -3.39
N PHE A 22 7.69 -6.67 -4.19
CA PHE A 22 7.70 -7.74 -5.18
C PHE A 22 7.71 -9.11 -4.51
N HIS A 23 8.50 -9.31 -3.46
CA HIS A 23 8.49 -10.57 -2.72
C HIS A 23 7.10 -10.90 -2.20
N TYR A 24 6.40 -9.95 -1.58
CA TYR A 24 5.03 -10.13 -1.12
C TYR A 24 4.07 -10.50 -2.26
N VAL A 25 4.04 -9.71 -3.33
CA VAL A 25 3.12 -9.93 -4.46
C VAL A 25 3.43 -11.25 -5.17
N ASN A 26 4.70 -11.58 -5.36
CA ASN A 26 5.12 -12.80 -6.04
C ASN A 26 4.79 -14.04 -5.21
N THR A 27 5.08 -14.02 -3.91
CA THR A 27 4.72 -15.12 -3.00
C THR A 27 3.22 -15.35 -3.01
N LEU A 28 2.42 -14.28 -2.89
CA LEU A 28 0.97 -14.39 -2.90
C LEU A 28 0.44 -14.89 -4.25
N ARG A 29 1.00 -14.41 -5.37
CA ARG A 29 0.70 -14.94 -6.71
C ARG A 29 0.97 -16.44 -6.78
N ASP A 30 2.15 -16.86 -6.35
CA ASP A 30 2.58 -18.26 -6.43
C ASP A 30 1.69 -19.17 -5.58
N GLU A 31 1.29 -18.72 -4.39
CA GLU A 31 0.32 -19.41 -3.55
C GLU A 31 -1.06 -19.53 -4.21
N CYS A 32 -1.55 -18.46 -4.85
CA CYS A 32 -2.83 -18.46 -5.55
C CYS A 32 -2.84 -19.39 -6.77
N LEU A 33 -1.68 -19.58 -7.42
CA LEU A 33 -1.53 -20.36 -8.65
C LEU A 33 -0.97 -21.77 -8.42
N LYS A 34 -0.70 -22.17 -7.17
CA LYS A 34 -0.02 -23.44 -6.85
C LYS A 34 -0.72 -24.69 -7.41
N ASP A 35 -2.05 -24.65 -7.51
CA ASP A 35 -2.89 -25.75 -8.00
C ASP A 35 -3.37 -25.51 -9.45
N SER A 36 -2.83 -24.51 -10.14
CA SER A 36 -3.17 -24.21 -11.52
C SER A 36 -2.74 -25.34 -12.46
N PRO A 37 -3.58 -25.73 -13.44
CA PRO A 37 -3.18 -26.69 -14.48
C PRO A 37 -2.26 -26.06 -15.54
N TYR A 38 -2.09 -24.73 -15.54
CA TYR A 38 -1.28 -24.01 -16.50
C TYR A 38 0.15 -23.78 -15.97
N PRO A 39 1.17 -23.70 -16.85
CA PRO A 39 2.53 -23.39 -16.44
C PRO A 39 2.61 -22.05 -15.71
N LYS A 40 3.32 -22.00 -14.58
CA LYS A 40 3.50 -20.81 -13.72
C LYS A 40 3.89 -19.52 -14.46
N HIS A 41 4.65 -19.66 -15.55
CA HIS A 41 5.17 -18.56 -16.35
C HIS A 41 4.21 -18.07 -17.45
N GLU A 42 3.08 -18.75 -17.66
CA GLU A 42 2.04 -18.29 -18.57
C GLU A 42 1.03 -17.39 -17.83
N PRO A 43 0.36 -16.47 -18.56
CA PRO A 43 -0.75 -15.70 -17.99
C PRO A 43 -1.90 -16.61 -17.56
N HIS A 44 -2.42 -16.39 -16.36
CA HIS A 44 -3.59 -17.12 -15.86
C HIS A 44 -4.87 -16.29 -15.99
N SER A 45 -5.99 -17.01 -16.13
CA SER A 45 -7.34 -16.46 -16.10
C SER A 45 -8.08 -16.90 -14.84
N LEU A 46 -9.10 -16.13 -14.46
CA LEU A 46 -10.05 -16.53 -13.41
C LEU A 46 -10.73 -17.85 -13.80
N ASP A 47 -10.83 -18.81 -12.87
CA ASP A 47 -11.45 -20.10 -13.13
C ASP A 47 -12.97 -19.92 -13.22
N PRO A 48 -13.62 -20.16 -14.38
CA PRO A 48 -15.06 -19.96 -14.53
C PRO A 48 -15.91 -20.86 -13.62
N ARG A 49 -15.32 -21.91 -13.02
CA ARG A 49 -15.99 -22.82 -12.08
C ARG A 49 -15.94 -22.33 -10.64
N ARG A 50 -15.04 -21.41 -10.32
CA ARG A 50 -14.90 -20.82 -8.98
C ARG A 50 -15.87 -19.66 -8.83
N LYS A 51 -16.47 -19.54 -7.64
CA LYS A 51 -17.27 -18.38 -7.27
C LYS A 51 -16.36 -17.29 -6.72
N TYR A 52 -16.40 -16.11 -7.33
CA TYR A 52 -15.68 -14.93 -6.88
C TYR A 52 -16.63 -13.90 -6.25
N PRO A 53 -16.15 -13.02 -5.35
CA PRO A 53 -16.91 -11.89 -4.86
C PRO A 53 -17.36 -10.97 -5.99
N LYS A 54 -18.54 -10.35 -5.84
CA LYS A 54 -19.13 -9.48 -6.87
C LYS A 54 -18.19 -8.34 -7.27
N VAL A 55 -17.43 -7.77 -6.33
CA VAL A 55 -16.47 -6.70 -6.63
C VAL A 55 -15.35 -7.12 -7.58
N ILE A 56 -15.00 -8.41 -7.62
CA ILE A 56 -14.02 -8.97 -8.55
C ILE A 56 -14.66 -9.19 -9.92
N THR A 57 -15.82 -9.84 -9.98
CA THR A 57 -16.51 -10.12 -11.25
C THR A 57 -16.97 -8.84 -11.93
N ASP A 58 -17.49 -7.87 -11.18
CA ASP A 58 -17.90 -6.56 -11.72
C ASP A 58 -16.74 -5.78 -12.34
N PHE A 59 -15.53 -5.93 -11.79
CA PHE A 59 -14.35 -5.27 -12.36
C PHE A 59 -13.90 -5.97 -13.63
N LYS A 60 -13.89 -7.32 -13.62
CA LYS A 60 -13.67 -8.11 -14.83
C LYS A 60 -14.66 -7.74 -15.93
N ASP A 61 -15.95 -7.75 -15.62
CA ASP A 61 -17.03 -7.48 -16.58
C ASP A 61 -16.90 -6.08 -17.20
N LEU A 62 -16.55 -5.06 -16.41
CA LEU A 62 -16.27 -3.72 -16.93
C LEU A 62 -15.17 -3.76 -18.00
N VAL A 63 -14.04 -4.37 -17.66
CA VAL A 63 -12.87 -4.43 -18.55
C VAL A 63 -13.13 -5.30 -19.77
N GLU A 64 -13.90 -6.38 -19.64
CA GLU A 64 -14.16 -7.29 -20.76
C GLU A 64 -15.18 -6.75 -21.76
N ASN A 65 -16.12 -5.92 -21.31
CA ASN A 65 -17.18 -5.34 -22.13
C ASN A 65 -16.81 -4.00 -22.78
N ASP A 66 -15.71 -3.37 -22.38
CA ASP A 66 -15.16 -2.18 -23.03
C ASP A 66 -13.88 -2.55 -23.85
N PRO A 67 -13.89 -2.45 -25.19
CA PRO A 67 -12.74 -2.82 -26.01
C PRO A 67 -11.45 -2.04 -25.70
N GLY A 68 -11.56 -0.77 -25.32
CA GLY A 68 -10.42 0.09 -24.98
C GLY A 68 -9.81 -0.33 -23.65
N LEU A 69 -10.63 -0.50 -22.61
CA LEU A 69 -10.16 -1.02 -21.32
C LEU A 69 -9.58 -2.42 -21.45
N LYS A 70 -10.19 -3.27 -22.28
CA LYS A 70 -9.68 -4.62 -22.57
C LYS A 70 -8.28 -4.58 -23.18
N GLU A 71 -8.05 -3.69 -24.14
CA GLU A 71 -6.74 -3.53 -24.77
C GLU A 71 -5.70 -2.97 -23.78
N LEU A 72 -6.04 -1.90 -23.07
CA LEU A 72 -5.18 -1.28 -22.08
C LEU A 72 -4.81 -2.26 -20.95
N SER A 73 -5.77 -3.06 -20.48
CA SER A 73 -5.55 -4.05 -19.41
C SER A 73 -4.56 -5.15 -19.78
N LYS A 74 -4.36 -5.43 -21.08
CA LYS A 74 -3.34 -6.36 -21.57
C LYS A 74 -1.99 -5.65 -21.69
N LYS A 75 -1.99 -4.53 -22.41
CA LYS A 75 -0.78 -3.73 -22.67
C LYS A 75 -0.06 -3.32 -21.39
N MET A 76 -0.79 -2.96 -20.33
CA MET A 76 -0.18 -2.55 -19.05
C MET A 76 0.66 -3.63 -18.37
N PHE A 77 0.47 -4.92 -18.70
CA PHE A 77 1.33 -6.01 -18.22
C PHE A 77 2.41 -6.41 -19.21
N ASP A 78 2.14 -6.26 -20.51
CA ASP A 78 3.11 -6.48 -21.59
C ASP A 78 4.23 -5.43 -21.57
N GLU A 79 3.91 -4.20 -21.16
CA GLU A 79 4.83 -3.06 -21.03
C GLU A 79 5.78 -3.16 -19.83
N ILE A 80 5.53 -4.08 -18.89
CA ILE A 80 6.39 -4.27 -17.70
C ILE A 80 7.70 -4.95 -18.14
N PRO A 81 8.87 -4.31 -17.89
CA PRO A 81 10.16 -4.90 -18.23
C PRO A 81 10.37 -6.27 -17.56
N ARG A 82 10.87 -7.24 -18.34
CA ARG A 82 11.22 -8.58 -17.86
C ARG A 82 12.74 -8.75 -17.93
N PHE A 83 13.34 -9.20 -16.83
CA PHE A 83 14.79 -9.39 -16.73
C PHE A 83 15.11 -10.85 -16.47
N ASP A 84 15.54 -11.59 -17.50
CA ASP A 84 15.65 -13.05 -17.45
C ASP A 84 16.71 -13.59 -16.47
N THR A 85 17.58 -12.72 -15.94
CA THR A 85 18.76 -13.11 -15.14
C THR A 85 18.49 -13.25 -13.64
N ASP A 86 17.36 -12.80 -13.09
CA ASP A 86 16.98 -13.02 -11.68
C ASP A 86 15.46 -12.90 -11.43
N GLN A 87 14.75 -14.04 -11.50
CA GLN A 87 13.29 -14.14 -11.30
C GLN A 87 12.79 -13.73 -9.92
N SER A 88 13.66 -13.72 -8.92
CA SER A 88 13.30 -13.35 -7.55
C SER A 88 13.24 -11.84 -7.30
N LYS A 89 13.77 -11.04 -8.25
CA LYS A 89 13.94 -9.59 -8.09
C LYS A 89 12.95 -8.73 -8.88
N PHE A 90 11.99 -9.33 -9.59
CA PHE A 90 11.01 -8.56 -10.38
C PHE A 90 9.57 -8.99 -10.15
N TYR A 91 8.66 -8.10 -10.53
CA TYR A 91 7.22 -8.27 -10.40
C TYR A 91 6.69 -9.36 -11.36
N ASN A 92 6.10 -10.44 -10.84
CA ASN A 92 5.76 -11.64 -11.61
C ASN A 92 4.29 -11.75 -12.04
N VAL A 93 3.43 -10.78 -11.73
CA VAL A 93 2.05 -10.78 -12.23
C VAL A 93 2.06 -10.51 -13.74
N ARG A 94 1.31 -11.30 -14.50
CA ARG A 94 1.35 -11.36 -15.97
C ARG A 94 0.07 -10.91 -16.67
N SER A 95 -1.04 -10.83 -15.96
CA SER A 95 -2.33 -10.45 -16.55
C SER A 95 -3.22 -9.71 -15.56
N PHE A 96 -4.22 -9.02 -16.10
CA PHE A 96 -5.28 -8.41 -15.31
C PHE A 96 -6.05 -9.47 -14.49
N ASP A 97 -6.32 -10.63 -15.07
CA ASP A 97 -6.98 -11.72 -14.36
C ASP A 97 -6.12 -12.25 -13.20
N GLU A 98 -4.80 -12.35 -13.34
CA GLU A 98 -3.93 -12.69 -12.21
C GLU A 98 -3.98 -11.64 -11.10
N ALA A 99 -4.00 -10.35 -11.45
CA ALA A 99 -4.19 -9.29 -10.46
C ALA A 99 -5.55 -9.45 -9.73
N LEU A 100 -6.62 -9.80 -10.44
CA LEU A 100 -7.92 -10.08 -9.84
C LEU A 100 -7.93 -11.33 -8.95
N ILE A 101 -7.19 -12.39 -9.32
CA ILE A 101 -7.00 -13.58 -8.48
C ILE A 101 -6.30 -13.20 -7.16
N ILE A 102 -5.25 -12.36 -7.25
CA ILE A 102 -4.53 -11.89 -6.07
C ILE A 102 -5.42 -10.97 -5.21
N PHE A 103 -6.23 -10.11 -5.84
CA PHE A 103 -7.20 -9.27 -5.14
C PHE A 103 -8.22 -10.09 -4.36
N ASP A 104 -8.73 -11.19 -4.95
CA ASP A 104 -9.64 -12.11 -4.28
C ASP A 104 -9.00 -12.72 -3.02
N ALA A 105 -7.71 -13.09 -3.07
CA ALA A 105 -6.99 -13.57 -1.91
C ALA A 105 -6.82 -12.49 -0.82
N ILE A 106 -6.51 -11.25 -1.21
CA ILE A 106 -6.31 -10.12 -0.29
C ILE A 106 -7.61 -9.71 0.42
N LEU A 107 -8.77 -9.78 -0.27
CA LEU A 107 -10.06 -9.29 0.24
C LEU A 107 -10.43 -9.78 1.63
N PHE A 108 -9.96 -10.98 2.00
CA PHE A 108 -10.27 -11.63 3.28
C PHE A 108 -9.01 -12.04 4.06
N GLN A 109 -7.85 -11.47 3.72
CA GLN A 109 -6.60 -11.73 4.42
C GLN A 109 -6.36 -10.65 5.47
N SER A 110 -6.14 -11.09 6.72
CA SER A 110 -5.69 -10.21 7.80
C SER A 110 -4.31 -9.63 7.46
N PRO A 111 -4.07 -8.32 7.60
CA PRO A 111 -2.74 -7.77 7.38
C PRO A 111 -1.76 -8.35 8.40
N SER A 112 -0.56 -8.72 7.96
CA SER A 112 0.50 -9.26 8.80
C SER A 112 1.75 -8.39 8.77
N VAL A 113 2.62 -8.59 9.75
CA VAL A 113 3.98 -8.09 9.70
C VAL A 113 4.83 -9.04 8.85
N MET A 114 5.83 -8.52 8.15
CA MET A 114 6.86 -9.31 7.48
C MET A 114 8.23 -8.93 8.03
N THR A 115 9.01 -9.95 8.37
CA THR A 115 10.42 -9.79 8.77
C THR A 115 11.30 -10.26 7.61
N LEU A 116 12.07 -9.33 7.04
CA LEU A 116 13.06 -9.60 5.99
C LEU A 116 14.43 -9.09 6.45
N ASP A 117 15.51 -9.48 5.78
CA ASP A 117 16.89 -9.06 6.12
C ASP A 117 17.05 -7.53 6.16
N SER A 118 16.25 -6.81 5.38
CA SER A 118 16.27 -5.34 5.35
C SER A 118 15.48 -4.68 6.49
N GLY A 119 14.79 -5.47 7.33
CA GLY A 119 14.05 -5.03 8.51
C GLY A 119 12.58 -5.46 8.52
N ILE A 120 11.92 -5.20 9.65
CA ILE A 120 10.52 -5.56 9.90
C ILE A 120 9.54 -4.47 9.42
N SER A 121 8.48 -4.85 8.70
CA SER A 121 7.42 -3.94 8.20
C SER A 121 6.16 -4.72 7.81
N GLY A 122 4.98 -4.11 7.91
CA GLY A 122 3.76 -4.64 7.29
C GLY A 122 3.56 -4.10 5.86
N ILE A 123 2.83 -4.83 5.02
CA ILE A 123 2.23 -4.28 3.80
C ILE A 123 0.81 -3.85 4.15
N THR A 124 0.61 -2.53 4.29
CA THR A 124 -0.69 -1.95 4.69
C THR A 124 -1.53 -1.46 3.52
N VAL A 125 -1.00 -1.53 2.29
CA VAL A 125 -1.69 -1.15 1.04
C VAL A 125 -1.53 -2.25 -0.02
N PRO A 126 -2.04 -3.47 0.25
CA PRO A 126 -1.74 -4.67 -0.56
C PRO A 126 -2.27 -4.58 -2.00
N PHE A 127 -3.43 -3.96 -2.24
CA PHE A 127 -3.92 -3.72 -3.60
C PHE A 127 -2.99 -2.81 -4.41
N ASN A 128 -2.44 -1.76 -3.78
CA ASN A 128 -1.45 -0.89 -4.42
C ASN A 128 -0.13 -1.64 -4.67
N ALA A 129 0.25 -2.57 -3.79
CA ALA A 129 1.44 -3.42 -4.02
C ALA A 129 1.33 -4.22 -5.32
N VAL A 130 0.15 -4.81 -5.57
CA VAL A 130 -0.15 -5.48 -6.85
C VAL A 130 -0.17 -4.46 -7.99
N LEU A 131 -0.88 -3.33 -7.86
CA LEU A 131 -1.01 -2.39 -8.97
C LEU A 131 0.24 -1.54 -9.26
N ASN A 132 1.27 -1.61 -8.39
CA ASN A 132 2.44 -0.73 -8.45
C ASN A 132 3.08 -0.68 -9.84
N TRP A 133 3.45 -1.82 -10.43
CA TRP A 133 4.01 -1.82 -11.79
C TRP A 133 3.00 -1.51 -12.88
N PRO A 134 1.87 -2.24 -13.00
CA PRO A 134 0.97 -2.02 -14.13
C PRO A 134 0.48 -0.58 -14.17
N ALA A 135 0.19 0.07 -13.03
CA ALA A 135 -0.27 1.46 -12.99
C ALA A 135 0.77 2.49 -13.46
N ASN A 136 2.05 2.12 -13.52
CA ASN A 136 3.14 3.00 -13.93
C ASN A 136 3.62 2.75 -15.37
N THR A 137 2.91 1.92 -16.13
CA THR A 137 3.12 1.77 -17.58
C THR A 137 2.29 2.81 -18.34
N PRO A 138 2.67 3.19 -19.59
CA PRO A 138 1.86 4.09 -20.41
C PRO A 138 0.39 3.67 -20.51
N SER A 139 0.13 2.39 -20.81
CA SER A 139 -1.24 1.87 -20.93
C SER A 139 -1.95 1.78 -19.57
N GLY A 140 -1.21 1.48 -18.51
CA GLY A 140 -1.77 1.48 -17.16
C GLY A 140 -2.15 2.87 -16.69
N ASN A 141 -1.34 3.88 -16.97
CA ASN A 141 -1.66 5.28 -16.66
C ASN A 141 -3.00 5.68 -17.28
N GLU A 142 -3.19 5.40 -18.57
CA GLU A 142 -4.47 5.65 -19.26
C GLU A 142 -5.62 4.84 -18.67
N PHE A 143 -5.39 3.55 -18.37
CA PHE A 143 -6.40 2.67 -17.76
C PHE A 143 -6.91 3.22 -16.41
N PHE A 144 -6.01 3.66 -15.53
CA PHE A 144 -6.37 4.15 -14.20
C PHE A 144 -6.87 5.61 -14.19
N LEU A 145 -6.80 6.34 -15.30
CA LEU A 145 -7.51 7.63 -15.46
C LEU A 145 -9.02 7.43 -15.71
N ASN A 146 -9.46 6.24 -16.08
CA ASN A 146 -10.87 5.96 -16.30
C ASN A 146 -11.66 5.98 -14.97
N LYS A 147 -12.73 6.78 -14.90
CA LYS A 147 -13.56 6.94 -13.69
C LYS A 147 -14.24 5.64 -13.26
N GLU A 148 -14.69 4.81 -14.20
CA GLU A 148 -15.40 3.56 -13.92
C GLU A 148 -14.44 2.51 -13.35
N VAL A 149 -13.20 2.48 -13.85
CA VAL A 149 -12.11 1.69 -13.26
C VAL A 149 -11.88 2.09 -11.79
N ASN A 150 -11.79 3.40 -11.52
CA ASN A 150 -11.63 3.91 -10.15
C ASN A 150 -12.81 3.55 -9.24
N GLU A 151 -14.04 3.57 -9.76
CA GLU A 151 -15.23 3.11 -9.02
C GLU A 151 -15.14 1.61 -8.65
N LYS A 152 -14.65 0.76 -9.56
CA LYS A 152 -14.46 -0.68 -9.25
C LYS A 152 -13.38 -0.90 -8.18
N ILE A 153 -12.26 -0.19 -8.27
CA ILE A 153 -11.20 -0.23 -7.25
C ILE A 153 -11.74 0.24 -5.89
N LYS A 154 -12.50 1.33 -5.86
CA LYS A 154 -13.15 1.82 -4.65
C LYS A 154 -14.04 0.75 -4.01
N ASN A 155 -14.82 0.02 -4.81
CA ASN A 155 -15.68 -1.06 -4.30
C ASN A 155 -14.86 -2.22 -3.69
N ILE A 156 -13.75 -2.60 -4.32
CA ILE A 156 -12.83 -3.61 -3.78
C ILE A 156 -12.24 -3.16 -2.44
N VAL A 157 -11.73 -1.93 -2.37
CA VAL A 157 -11.13 -1.38 -1.15
C VAL A 157 -12.18 -1.20 -0.05
N ASN A 158 -13.41 -0.80 -0.38
CA ASN A 158 -14.52 -0.74 0.58
C ASN A 158 -14.87 -2.11 1.16
N GLN A 159 -14.89 -3.15 0.33
CA GLN A 159 -15.16 -4.51 0.80
C GLN A 159 -14.04 -5.01 1.72
N TRP A 160 -12.77 -4.76 1.36
CA TRP A 160 -11.65 -5.06 2.25
C TRP A 160 -11.71 -4.26 3.56
N GLY A 161 -12.08 -2.98 3.51
CA GLY A 161 -12.29 -2.14 4.70
C GLY A 161 -13.35 -2.72 5.64
N ALA A 162 -14.46 -3.23 5.10
CA ALA A 162 -15.48 -3.91 5.89
C ALA A 162 -14.93 -5.19 6.55
N PHE A 163 -14.09 -5.97 5.84
CA PHE A 163 -13.40 -7.11 6.44
C PHE A 163 -12.45 -6.68 7.56
N LEU A 164 -11.64 -5.62 7.34
CA LEU A 164 -10.69 -5.10 8.34
C LEU A 164 -11.37 -4.60 9.62
N GLN A 165 -12.63 -4.16 9.54
CA GLN A 165 -13.44 -3.76 10.70
C GLN A 165 -14.09 -4.93 11.43
N SER A 166 -14.02 -6.15 10.88
CA SER A 166 -14.59 -7.34 11.49
C SER A 166 -13.65 -8.02 12.49
N PRO A 167 -14.16 -8.85 13.43
CA PRO A 167 -13.31 -9.66 14.30
C PRO A 167 -12.41 -10.67 13.59
N ALA A 168 -12.72 -11.03 12.33
CA ALA A 168 -11.96 -12.00 11.53
C ALA A 168 -10.61 -11.45 11.07
N SER A 169 -10.43 -10.12 11.02
CA SER A 169 -9.18 -9.49 10.62
C SER A 169 -8.07 -9.52 11.68
N ARG A 170 -8.35 -10.08 12.87
CA ARG A 170 -7.45 -10.06 14.02
C ARG A 170 -6.41 -11.17 14.03
N GLU A 171 -6.37 -12.02 13.01
CA GLU A 171 -5.52 -13.23 12.97
C GLU A 171 -4.08 -12.95 13.42
N TYR A 172 -3.48 -11.87 12.92
CA TYR A 172 -2.08 -11.49 13.20
C TYR A 172 -1.91 -10.46 14.32
N LEU A 173 -2.98 -10.08 15.04
CA LEU A 173 -2.88 -9.24 16.25
C LEU A 173 -2.42 -10.09 17.45
N ASN A 174 -1.22 -10.65 17.35
CA ASN A 174 -0.63 -11.58 18.29
C ASN A 174 0.89 -11.35 18.42
N ALA A 175 1.54 -12.08 19.33
CA ALA A 175 2.96 -11.92 19.65
C ALA A 175 3.92 -12.79 18.81
N ASP A 176 3.43 -13.47 17.77
CA ASP A 176 4.27 -14.31 16.89
C ASP A 176 5.42 -13.49 16.28
N SER A 177 6.65 -13.98 16.40
CA SER A 177 7.85 -13.26 15.98
C SER A 177 7.99 -13.09 14.46
N ASN A 178 7.29 -13.90 13.67
CA ASN A 178 7.41 -13.91 12.22
C ASN A 178 6.40 -12.97 11.55
N ASN A 179 5.15 -12.98 12.04
CA ASN A 179 4.05 -12.29 11.37
C ASN A 179 3.14 -11.45 12.30
N GLY A 180 3.37 -11.49 13.61
CA GLY A 180 2.54 -10.84 14.62
C GLY A 180 2.84 -9.34 14.82
N TRP A 181 1.77 -8.54 14.88
CA TRP A 181 1.84 -7.11 15.17
C TRP A 181 2.28 -6.78 16.60
N PHE A 182 2.14 -7.72 17.54
CA PHE A 182 2.53 -7.55 18.94
C PHE A 182 3.83 -8.27 19.28
N SER A 183 4.57 -8.73 18.27
CA SER A 183 5.91 -9.26 18.48
C SER A 183 6.79 -8.22 19.17
N PRO A 184 7.68 -8.60 20.11
CA PRO A 184 8.55 -7.66 20.80
C PRO A 184 9.35 -6.76 19.84
N ALA A 185 9.78 -7.29 18.71
CA ALA A 185 10.49 -6.56 17.66
C ALA A 185 9.60 -5.47 17.01
N TYR A 186 8.34 -5.79 16.68
CA TYR A 186 7.44 -4.80 16.09
C TYR A 186 6.97 -3.76 17.12
N VAL A 187 6.74 -4.16 18.37
CA VAL A 187 6.42 -3.23 19.46
C VAL A 187 7.54 -2.22 19.69
N ALA A 188 8.80 -2.67 19.65
CA ALA A 188 9.94 -1.76 19.71
C ALA A 188 9.93 -0.75 18.55
N LYS A 189 9.57 -1.17 17.33
CA LYS A 189 9.39 -0.25 16.19
C LYS A 189 8.21 0.71 16.37
N MET A 190 7.07 0.23 16.85
CA MET A 190 5.91 1.09 17.14
C MET A 190 6.29 2.19 18.13
N LYS A 191 7.03 1.84 19.19
CA LYS A 191 7.57 2.80 20.16
C LYS A 191 8.54 3.78 19.53
N GLN A 192 9.45 3.32 18.67
CA GLN A 192 10.39 4.16 17.95
C GLN A 192 9.66 5.19 17.06
N TYR A 193 8.67 4.76 16.27
CA TYR A 193 7.88 5.65 15.41
C TYR A 193 7.09 6.69 16.22
N ALA A 194 6.55 6.27 17.36
CA ALA A 194 5.83 7.15 18.27
C ALA A 194 6.75 7.98 19.20
N GLN A 195 8.08 7.86 19.06
CA GLN A 195 9.07 8.52 19.92
C GLN A 195 8.76 8.33 21.43
N TRP A 196 8.51 7.08 21.81
CA TRP A 196 8.01 6.73 23.14
C TRP A 196 8.89 5.71 23.86
N ASP A 197 9.39 6.06 25.04
CA ASP A 197 10.28 5.21 25.83
C ASP A 197 9.53 4.30 26.83
N GLY A 198 8.29 4.64 27.20
CA GLY A 198 7.48 3.92 28.18
C GLY A 198 6.78 2.64 27.66
N PRO A 199 5.99 1.97 28.50
CA PRO A 199 5.11 0.87 28.10
C PRO A 199 4.11 1.27 27.00
N ILE A 200 3.73 0.35 26.11
CA ILE A 200 2.88 0.66 24.95
C ILE A 200 1.44 0.97 25.40
N GLU A 201 1.01 0.33 26.47
CA GLU A 201 -0.28 0.48 27.14
C GLU A 201 -0.41 1.81 27.89
N ASP A 202 0.70 2.49 28.18
CA ASP A 202 0.67 3.86 28.69
C ASP A 202 0.49 4.86 27.54
N LEU A 203 0.92 4.52 26.32
CA LEU A 203 0.79 5.35 25.13
C LEU A 203 -0.60 5.24 24.48
N TYR A 204 -1.08 4.02 24.29
CA TYR A 204 -2.31 3.74 23.55
C TYR A 204 -3.40 3.19 24.47
N VAL A 205 -4.66 3.36 24.07
CA VAL A 205 -5.81 2.72 24.71
C VAL A 205 -5.82 1.23 24.33
N CYS A 206 -5.05 0.42 25.06
CA CYS A 206 -4.98 -1.04 24.92
C CYS A 206 -4.64 -1.72 26.27
N ASP A 207 -4.78 -3.04 26.33
CA ASP A 207 -4.43 -3.87 27.49
C ASP A 207 -3.68 -5.15 27.04
N PRO A 208 -2.35 -5.21 27.23
CA PRO A 208 -1.53 -6.37 26.82
C PRO A 208 -1.93 -7.71 27.44
N ASN A 209 -2.73 -7.72 28.51
CA ASN A 209 -3.20 -8.95 29.17
C ASN A 209 -4.50 -9.52 28.59
N ARG A 210 -5.12 -8.81 27.64
CA ARG A 210 -6.34 -9.26 26.96
C ARG A 210 -6.01 -9.80 25.57
N ASP A 211 -6.85 -10.72 25.09
CA ASP A 211 -6.79 -11.19 23.71
C ASP A 211 -6.81 -10.01 22.75
N TYR A 212 -5.91 -10.06 21.76
CA TYR A 212 -5.73 -9.02 20.76
C TYR A 212 -5.51 -7.62 21.36
N TRP A 213 -4.98 -7.54 22.59
CA TRP A 213 -4.83 -6.33 23.40
C TRP A 213 -6.12 -5.53 23.64
N GLY A 214 -7.27 -6.20 23.52
CA GLY A 214 -8.60 -5.59 23.62
C GLY A 214 -9.13 -4.99 22.31
N PHE A 215 -8.40 -5.07 21.20
CA PHE A 215 -8.89 -4.59 19.90
C PHE A 215 -9.92 -5.53 19.29
N GLY A 216 -11.04 -4.96 18.82
CA GLY A 216 -12.14 -5.69 18.19
C GLY A 216 -11.88 -6.10 16.74
N SER A 217 -10.91 -5.46 16.09
CA SER A 217 -10.55 -5.67 14.68
C SER A 217 -9.15 -5.14 14.38
N TRP A 218 -8.57 -5.50 13.22
CA TRP A 218 -7.31 -4.90 12.76
C TRP A 218 -7.43 -3.41 12.54
N ASP A 219 -8.55 -2.94 11.99
CA ASP A 219 -8.80 -1.50 11.79
C ASP A 219 -8.74 -0.74 13.13
N ALA A 220 -9.40 -1.27 14.17
CA ALA A 220 -9.36 -0.67 15.51
C ALA A 220 -7.94 -0.59 16.12
N PHE A 221 -7.06 -1.55 15.79
CA PHE A 221 -5.64 -1.50 16.14
C PHE A 221 -4.87 -0.48 15.29
N PHE A 222 -5.14 -0.41 13.99
CA PHE A 222 -4.45 0.46 13.05
C PHE A 222 -4.71 1.94 13.37
N ILE A 223 -5.97 2.29 13.68
CA ILE A 223 -6.39 3.64 14.11
C ILE A 223 -6.48 3.78 15.64
N ARG A 224 -5.73 2.96 16.38
CA ARG A 224 -5.73 2.97 17.85
C ARG A 224 -5.52 4.38 18.40
N ARG A 225 -6.25 4.71 19.48
CA ARG A 225 -6.20 6.03 20.11
C ARG A 225 -5.03 6.12 21.08
N PHE A 226 -4.39 7.28 21.12
CA PHE A 226 -3.53 7.65 22.25
C PHE A 226 -4.36 7.76 23.52
N ARG A 227 -3.72 7.56 24.68
CA ARG A 227 -4.32 8.01 25.93
C ARG A 227 -4.41 9.54 25.95
N PRO A 228 -5.44 10.11 26.60
CA PRO A 228 -5.58 11.56 26.73
C PRO A 228 -4.33 12.21 27.34
N GLY A 229 -3.94 13.37 26.82
CA GLY A 229 -2.85 14.19 27.37
C GLY A 229 -1.42 13.85 26.92
N LEU A 230 -1.22 12.82 26.09
CA LEU A 230 0.14 12.40 25.69
C LEU A 230 0.77 13.18 24.53
N ARG A 231 -0.04 13.95 23.81
CA ARG A 231 0.39 14.83 22.70
C ARG A 231 -0.22 16.22 22.91
N PRO A 232 0.19 16.93 23.98
CA PRO A 232 -0.35 18.26 24.24
C PRO A 232 0.06 19.23 23.14
N VAL A 233 -0.91 19.97 22.64
CA VAL A 233 -0.70 21.25 21.94
C VAL A 233 -0.59 22.30 23.05
N ARG A 234 0.34 23.26 22.96
CA ARG A 234 0.58 24.16 24.10
C ARG A 234 -0.65 25.04 24.35
N GLU A 235 -0.90 25.38 25.61
CA GLU A 235 -2.04 26.22 25.99
C GLU A 235 -1.91 27.67 25.48
N ASP A 236 -0.68 28.12 25.17
CA ASP A 236 -0.36 29.42 24.58
C ASP A 236 -0.24 29.39 23.04
N ASP A 237 -0.64 28.29 22.41
CA ASP A 237 -0.78 28.19 20.95
C ASP A 237 -2.00 29.02 20.50
N GLU A 238 -1.87 30.34 20.57
CA GLU A 238 -2.70 31.27 19.80
C GLU A 238 -2.61 30.84 18.32
N PRO A 239 -3.74 30.76 17.59
CA PRO A 239 -3.82 30.15 16.25
C PRO A 239 -2.90 30.78 15.19
N ASP A 240 -2.24 31.91 15.51
CA ASP A 240 -1.40 32.69 14.61
C ASP A 240 0.12 32.58 14.88
N ILE A 241 0.58 31.86 15.91
CA ILE A 241 2.00 31.87 16.33
C ILE A 241 2.77 30.63 15.89
N TYR A 242 2.17 29.44 15.97
CA TYR A 242 2.88 28.18 15.75
C TYR A 242 2.18 27.27 14.74
N ILE A 243 2.97 26.65 13.86
CA ILE A 243 2.54 25.55 13.00
C ILE A 243 3.01 24.25 13.67
N VAL A 244 2.06 23.44 14.16
CA VAL A 244 2.35 22.14 14.76
C VAL A 244 2.37 21.02 13.72
N SER A 245 3.05 19.92 14.02
CA SER A 245 3.03 18.74 13.16
C SER A 245 1.62 18.12 13.15
N PRO A 246 1.05 17.80 11.97
CA PRO A 246 -0.32 17.27 11.87
C PRO A 246 -0.45 15.80 12.26
N CYS A 247 0.66 15.07 12.31
CA CYS A 247 0.70 13.66 12.66
C CYS A 247 2.08 13.25 13.19
N GLU A 248 2.14 12.05 13.78
CA GLU A 248 3.40 11.37 14.05
C GLU A 248 4.04 10.98 12.72
N ALA A 249 5.02 11.75 12.28
CA ALA A 249 5.80 11.48 11.08
C ALA A 249 7.28 11.52 11.43
N GLY A 250 8.04 10.57 10.90
CA GLY A 250 9.48 10.73 10.81
C GLY A 250 9.79 11.90 9.86
N PRO A 251 10.88 12.65 10.09
CA PRO A 251 11.32 13.63 9.12
C PRO A 251 11.55 12.93 7.76
N GLN A 252 10.98 13.47 6.68
CA GLN A 252 11.40 13.11 5.32
C GLN A 252 12.78 13.73 5.07
N VAL A 253 13.79 13.17 5.73
CA VAL A 253 15.18 13.56 5.55
C VAL A 253 15.88 12.42 4.84
N GLU A 254 16.55 12.74 3.74
CA GLU A 254 17.60 11.87 3.24
C GLU A 254 18.61 11.60 4.36
N GLU A 255 19.17 10.38 4.37
CA GLU A 255 20.17 9.98 5.35
C GLU A 255 21.30 11.04 5.43
N GLY A 256 21.54 11.58 6.63
CA GLY A 256 22.54 12.62 6.87
C GLY A 256 22.07 14.08 6.72
N LYS A 257 20.76 14.36 6.57
CA LYS A 257 20.24 15.74 6.49
C LYS A 257 19.27 16.08 7.63
N GLN A 258 19.27 17.37 8.03
CA GLN A 258 18.58 17.85 9.22
C GLN A 258 17.18 18.43 8.93
N TYR A 259 16.88 18.78 7.67
CA TYR A 259 15.59 19.33 7.26
C TYR A 259 15.15 18.76 5.90
N PRO A 260 13.85 18.55 5.67
CA PRO A 260 13.35 18.22 4.34
C PRO A 260 13.72 19.37 3.41
N LYS A 261 14.44 19.08 2.32
CA LYS A 261 14.71 20.08 1.27
C LYS A 261 13.42 20.56 0.58
N ASP A 262 12.25 19.99 0.89
CA ASP A 262 11.04 20.11 0.09
C ASP A 262 10.01 21.12 0.62
N VAL A 263 10.29 21.82 1.73
CA VAL A 263 9.44 22.95 2.14
C VAL A 263 9.64 24.10 1.15
N ARG A 264 8.66 24.31 0.26
CA ARG A 264 8.61 25.43 -0.69
C ARG A 264 7.70 26.52 -0.12
N LYS A 265 8.13 27.78 -0.26
CA LYS A 265 7.34 28.96 0.11
C LYS A 265 6.99 29.74 -1.15
N GLN A 266 5.88 30.49 -1.13
CA GLN A 266 5.46 31.35 -2.24
C GLN A 266 5.26 30.59 -3.58
N VAL A 267 4.85 29.33 -3.48
CA VAL A 267 4.50 28.49 -4.63
C VAL A 267 3.39 29.14 -5.45
N GLN A 268 3.57 29.15 -6.78
CA GLN A 268 2.54 29.69 -7.68
C GLN A 268 1.44 28.64 -7.89
N ALA A 269 0.25 29.09 -8.29
CA ALA A 269 -0.87 28.16 -8.54
C ALA A 269 -0.51 27.13 -9.65
N ARG A 270 0.18 27.58 -10.70
CA ARG A 270 0.90 26.72 -11.64
C ARG A 270 2.39 26.83 -11.36
N ASP A 271 2.91 25.86 -10.66
CA ASP A 271 4.34 25.72 -10.37
C ASP A 271 4.70 24.23 -10.44
N THR A 272 5.97 23.91 -10.65
CA THR A 272 6.45 22.53 -10.54
C THR A 272 7.21 22.40 -9.22
N PHE A 273 6.70 21.57 -8.32
CA PHE A 273 7.40 21.23 -7.08
C PHE A 273 7.51 19.72 -6.91
N TRP A 274 8.49 19.28 -6.12
CA TRP A 274 8.78 17.87 -5.94
C TRP A 274 8.17 17.43 -4.62
N LEU A 275 7.30 16.43 -4.68
CA LEU A 275 6.78 15.74 -3.51
C LEU A 275 7.14 14.26 -3.67
N LYS A 276 7.85 13.69 -2.70
CA LYS A 276 8.29 12.27 -2.77
C LYS A 276 9.04 11.93 -4.07
N GLY A 277 9.86 12.88 -4.55
CA GLY A 277 10.68 12.73 -5.76
C GLY A 277 9.93 12.88 -7.09
N GLN A 278 8.62 13.13 -7.09
CA GLN A 278 7.82 13.31 -8.30
C GLN A 278 7.41 14.78 -8.49
N PRO A 279 7.38 15.29 -9.73
CA PRO A 279 6.95 16.66 -10.03
C PRO A 279 5.41 16.78 -9.95
N TYR A 280 4.93 17.83 -9.29
CA TYR A 280 3.51 18.17 -9.16
C TYR A 280 3.26 19.64 -9.41
N SER A 281 2.03 19.96 -9.82
CA SER A 281 1.48 21.31 -9.78
C SER A 281 0.34 21.39 -8.75
N ILE A 282 0.14 22.57 -8.15
CA ILE A 282 -0.93 22.78 -7.17
C ILE A 282 -2.30 22.63 -7.82
N PHE A 283 -2.48 23.23 -9.01
CA PHE A 283 -3.71 23.12 -9.78
C PHE A 283 -4.12 21.67 -10.05
N ASP A 284 -3.17 20.82 -10.46
CA ASP A 284 -3.45 19.40 -10.72
C ASP A 284 -3.69 18.64 -9.41
N MET A 285 -2.91 18.91 -8.36
CA MET A 285 -3.08 18.27 -7.05
C MET A 285 -4.42 18.58 -6.39
N LEU A 286 -4.95 19.78 -6.61
CA LEU A 286 -6.25 20.21 -6.11
C LEU A 286 -7.39 19.95 -7.11
N ASN A 287 -7.14 19.19 -8.18
CA ASN A 287 -8.14 18.86 -9.19
C ASN A 287 -8.88 20.09 -9.74
N TYR A 288 -8.13 21.16 -10.03
CA TYR A 288 -8.66 22.42 -10.54
C TYR A 288 -9.73 23.08 -9.64
N ASP A 289 -9.72 22.80 -8.33
CA ASP A 289 -10.56 23.48 -7.34
C ASP A 289 -10.22 24.98 -7.31
N ALA A 290 -11.24 25.82 -7.51
CA ALA A 290 -11.12 27.24 -7.84
C ALA A 290 -11.33 28.15 -6.63
#